data_AF-A0A957V8Z5-F1
#
_entry.id   AF-A0A957V8Z5-F1
#
_cell.length_a   1.000
_cell.length_b   1.000
_cell.length_c   1.000
_cell.angle_alpha   90.00
_cell.angle_beta   90.00
_cell.angle_gamma   90.00
#
_symmetry.space_group_name_H-M   'P 1'
#
loop_
_entity.id
_entity.type
_entity.pdbx_description
1 polymer ?
#
loop_
_entity_poly.entity_id
_entity_poly.type
_entity_poly.pdbx_seq_one_letter_code
_entity_poly.pdbx_strand_id
1 'polypeptide(L)'
;GYGLSGAALQRKGIIKANGQPGAELEHGAVVLAAITSCTNTSNPSVMLGAGILAKKAVEHGLKVPGYVKTSMAPGSKVVTDYLNEAGLTPYLEQLGFHTVGYGCTTCIGNSGPLPEPVVQAITTGDLVVSGVLSGNRNFEGRIHPYIKANYLASPPLVVAYALAGTTDIDLTSEPIGTGSAGQPVYLKDIWPTQAEVAAEYDKALNPDTFNKEYTGIENSNERWNAIPVSEGALYKWDEWSTYIQEPPFFIDMGHDPQPIQPINEARVLVKVGDSVTTDHISPAGSIPKEMPAGKYLQEHDVAPHQFNSFGSRRGNDRVMTRGTFGNIRLRNQMAPGTEGGWTTYLPTGEVMPIFDASEKYIASGTPLMVIAGKEYGTGSSRDWAAKGTLLLGAKVVIAESFERIHRSNLVGMGVLPLQFKEGENAESLGLTGQESYAIDIDDNLQPRQEVQVTVTTADGTQRTFSATCRIDTPVEVVYYRNGGILQTVLRNFLKN
;
A
#
# COMPACT_ATOMS: atom_id res chain seq x y z
N GLY A 1 -12.44 -10.86 13.01
CA GLY A 1 -11.16 -11.41 13.52
C GLY A 1 -10.66 -12.50 12.59
N TYR A 2 -9.58 -13.19 12.94
CA TYR A 2 -8.97 -14.23 12.08
C TYR A 2 -9.64 -15.61 12.18
N GLY A 3 -10.76 -15.74 12.91
CA GLY A 3 -11.58 -16.95 12.94
C GLY A 3 -10.87 -18.21 13.46
N LEU A 4 -9.82 -18.05 14.28
CA LEU A 4 -9.06 -19.18 14.83
C LEU A 4 -9.93 -19.97 15.83
N SER A 5 -9.94 -21.30 15.73
CA SER A 5 -10.72 -22.18 16.60
C SER A 5 -9.88 -23.29 17.24
N GLY A 6 -10.22 -23.67 18.48
CA GLY A 6 -9.65 -24.83 19.16
C GLY A 6 -8.13 -24.78 19.28
N ALA A 7 -7.44 -25.84 18.85
CA ALA A 7 -5.99 -25.99 18.95
C ALA A 7 -5.22 -24.86 18.23
N ALA A 8 -5.81 -24.21 17.22
CA ALA A 8 -5.17 -23.11 16.50
C ALA A 8 -4.86 -21.90 17.40
N LEU A 9 -5.69 -21.64 18.42
CA LEU A 9 -5.50 -20.53 19.37
C LEU A 9 -4.33 -20.77 20.34
N GLN A 10 -3.96 -22.03 20.53
CA GLN A 10 -2.90 -22.45 21.46
C GLN A 10 -1.53 -22.60 20.77
N ARG A 11 -1.44 -22.21 19.49
CA ARG A 11 -0.19 -22.30 18.74
C ARG A 11 0.82 -21.31 19.28
N LYS A 12 2.08 -21.76 19.32
CA LYS A 12 3.22 -20.98 19.74
C LYS A 12 4.36 -21.09 18.74
N GLY A 13 5.13 -20.03 18.62
CA GLY A 13 6.39 -19.98 17.90
C GLY A 13 7.55 -19.83 18.87
N ILE A 14 8.68 -20.49 18.61
CA ILE A 14 9.87 -20.39 19.47
C ILE A 14 10.96 -19.60 18.76
N ILE A 15 11.38 -18.47 19.34
CA ILE A 15 12.47 -17.65 18.79
C ILE A 15 13.80 -18.28 19.17
N LYS A 16 14.39 -19.09 18.29
CA LYS A 16 15.67 -19.74 18.55
C LYS A 16 16.80 -18.71 18.61
N ALA A 17 17.39 -18.50 19.80
CA ALA A 17 18.64 -17.77 19.98
C ALA A 17 19.78 -18.79 20.19
N ASN A 18 20.90 -18.62 19.48
CA ASN A 18 22.07 -19.52 19.47
C ASN A 18 22.36 -20.21 20.83
N GLY A 19 21.82 -21.42 21.04
CA GLY A 19 22.11 -22.27 22.20
C GLY A 19 21.29 -22.06 23.48
N GLN A 20 20.27 -21.20 23.50
CA GLN A 20 19.35 -21.03 24.65
C GLN A 20 17.88 -21.30 24.26
N PRO A 21 17.02 -21.78 25.19
CA PRO A 21 15.58 -21.83 24.93
C PRO A 21 15.09 -20.41 24.66
N GLY A 22 14.51 -20.24 23.48
CA GLY A 22 14.03 -18.98 22.95
C GLY A 22 12.87 -18.37 23.73
N ALA A 23 12.62 -17.08 23.53
CA ALA A 23 11.34 -16.48 23.92
C ALA A 23 10.20 -17.13 23.09
N GLU A 24 9.08 -17.41 23.75
CA GLU A 24 7.85 -17.89 23.08
C GLU A 24 7.09 -16.71 22.49
N LEU A 25 6.60 -16.87 21.26
CA LEU A 25 5.64 -15.98 20.62
C LEU A 25 4.28 -16.67 20.56
N GLU A 26 3.24 -15.89 20.84
CA GLU A 26 1.84 -16.31 20.77
C GLU A 26 1.08 -15.42 19.80
N HIS A 27 -0.21 -15.72 19.60
CA HIS A 27 -1.09 -14.81 18.89
C HIS A 27 -1.15 -13.45 19.59
N GLY A 28 -1.23 -12.36 18.82
CA GLY A 28 -1.25 -11.00 19.35
C GLY A 28 0.11 -10.42 19.74
N ALA A 29 1.19 -11.21 19.70
CA ALA A 29 2.54 -10.72 20.02
C ALA A 29 2.92 -9.52 19.13
N VAL A 30 3.40 -8.45 19.75
CA VAL A 30 3.87 -7.24 19.06
C VAL A 30 5.28 -7.49 18.57
N VAL A 31 5.46 -7.65 17.26
CA VAL A 31 6.78 -7.88 16.65
C VAL A 31 7.35 -6.62 15.99
N LEU A 32 6.52 -5.59 15.85
CA LEU A 32 6.89 -4.29 15.29
C LEU A 32 6.15 -3.18 16.04
N ALA A 33 6.88 -2.16 16.50
CA ALA A 33 6.34 -0.97 17.11
C ALA A 33 6.99 0.29 16.50
N ALA A 34 6.22 1.10 15.79
CA ALA A 34 6.79 2.22 15.03
C ALA A 34 6.10 3.56 15.34
N ILE A 35 6.88 4.49 15.92
CA ILE A 35 6.49 5.90 15.95
C ILE A 35 6.84 6.48 14.57
N THR A 36 5.84 6.64 13.72
CA THR A 36 5.99 6.99 12.30
C THR A 36 4.85 7.91 11.86
N SER A 37 4.81 8.25 10.57
CA SER A 37 3.79 9.05 9.90
C SER A 37 3.78 10.53 10.25
N CYS A 38 3.59 11.35 9.21
CA CYS A 38 3.30 12.78 9.37
C CYS A 38 2.05 13.02 10.23
N THR A 39 1.09 12.10 10.26
CA THR A 39 -0.16 12.23 11.03
C THR A 39 0.06 12.50 12.51
N ASN A 40 1.02 11.82 13.14
CA ASN A 40 1.29 11.96 14.57
C ASN A 40 2.63 12.63 14.87
N THR A 41 3.63 12.46 14.00
CA THR A 41 4.94 13.09 14.23
C THR A 41 4.92 14.60 14.02
N SER A 42 3.91 15.15 13.36
CA SER A 42 3.70 16.61 13.29
C SER A 42 3.01 17.20 14.53
N ASN A 43 2.59 16.36 15.49
CA ASN A 43 1.91 16.78 16.71
C ASN A 43 2.86 16.66 17.91
N PRO A 44 3.41 17.77 18.42
CA PRO A 44 4.38 17.73 19.51
C PRO A 44 3.81 17.13 20.80
N SER A 45 2.52 17.35 21.11
CA SER A 45 1.92 16.88 22.36
C SER A 45 2.00 15.36 22.49
N VAL A 46 1.72 14.62 21.42
CA VAL A 46 1.77 13.15 21.47
C VAL A 46 3.20 12.61 21.38
N MET A 47 4.12 13.32 20.74
CA MET A 47 5.53 12.95 20.68
C MET A 47 6.23 13.18 22.02
N LEU A 48 5.99 14.32 22.67
CA LEU A 48 6.45 14.60 24.03
C LEU A 48 5.82 13.62 25.01
N GLY A 49 4.52 13.32 24.88
CA GLY A 49 3.87 12.27 25.67
C GLY A 49 4.55 10.91 25.54
N ALA A 50 5.01 10.53 24.34
CA ALA A 50 5.73 9.28 24.14
C ALA A 50 7.12 9.30 24.82
N GLY A 51 7.81 10.43 24.74
CA GLY A 51 9.08 10.64 25.44
C GLY A 51 8.94 10.59 26.96
N ILE A 52 7.92 11.24 27.52
CA ILE A 52 7.62 11.21 28.97
C ILE A 52 7.27 9.80 29.42
N LEU A 53 6.44 9.06 28.66
CA LEU A 53 6.13 7.67 28.95
C LEU A 53 7.40 6.81 28.93
N ALA A 54 8.26 6.98 27.92
CA ALA A 54 9.53 6.27 27.84
C ALA A 54 10.44 6.57 29.05
N LYS A 55 10.53 7.84 29.46
CA LYS A 55 11.27 8.26 30.65
C LYS A 55 10.77 7.54 31.90
N LYS A 56 9.46 7.62 32.17
CA LYS A 56 8.86 6.95 33.34
C LYS A 56 9.05 5.44 33.29
N ALA A 57 8.89 4.81 32.13
CA ALA A 57 9.09 3.37 31.96
C ALA A 57 10.53 2.94 32.29
N VAL A 58 11.52 3.68 31.77
CA VAL A 58 12.95 3.44 32.06
C VAL A 58 13.27 3.64 33.54
N GLU A 59 12.77 4.71 34.16
CA GLU A 59 12.97 4.99 35.59
C GLU A 59 12.35 3.89 36.48
N HIS A 60 11.27 3.25 36.02
CA HIS A 60 10.69 2.08 36.68
C HIS A 60 11.41 0.77 36.34
N GLY A 61 12.45 0.78 35.49
CA GLY A 61 13.24 -0.40 35.12
C GLY A 61 12.62 -1.29 34.04
N LEU A 62 11.59 -0.82 33.34
CA LEU A 62 10.97 -1.56 32.24
C LEU A 62 11.88 -1.61 31.01
N LYS A 63 11.72 -2.68 30.21
CA LYS A 63 12.41 -2.89 28.95
C LYS A 63 11.46 -3.46 27.91
N VAL A 64 11.65 -3.05 26.66
CA VAL A 64 10.97 -3.66 25.51
C VAL A 64 11.54 -5.07 25.29
N PRO A 65 10.71 -6.10 25.02
CA PRO A 65 11.22 -7.42 24.67
C PRO A 65 12.15 -7.37 23.44
N GLY A 66 13.29 -8.05 23.49
CA GLY A 66 14.35 -7.91 22.49
C GLY A 66 13.99 -8.34 21.06
N TYR A 67 12.85 -9.01 20.87
CA TYR A 67 12.34 -9.40 19.56
C TYR A 67 11.46 -8.33 18.89
N VAL A 68 11.01 -7.30 19.63
CA VAL A 68 10.17 -6.25 19.08
C VAL A 68 11.02 -5.30 18.26
N LYS A 69 10.69 -5.14 16.97
CA LYS A 69 11.34 -4.15 16.12
C LYS A 69 10.77 -2.76 16.41
N THR A 70 11.47 -1.98 17.22
CA THR A 70 11.15 -0.59 17.51
C THR A 70 11.77 0.38 16.50
N SER A 71 11.10 1.50 16.24
CA SER A 71 11.63 2.57 15.38
C SER A 71 10.91 3.89 15.61
N MET A 72 11.65 5.00 15.47
CA MET A 72 11.09 6.34 15.37
C MET A 72 11.50 6.98 14.04
N ALA A 73 10.52 7.42 13.26
CA ALA A 73 10.73 8.10 11.98
C ALA A 73 9.96 9.42 11.95
N PRO A 74 10.56 10.51 12.44
CA PRO A 74 9.93 11.81 12.49
C PRO A 74 9.68 12.40 11.10
N GLY A 75 8.64 13.25 10.98
CA GLY A 75 8.37 13.98 9.74
C GLY A 75 9.36 15.11 9.44
N SER A 76 10.08 15.62 10.44
CA SER A 76 11.11 16.65 10.29
C SER A 76 12.13 16.58 11.44
N LYS A 77 13.28 17.26 11.27
CA LYS A 77 14.32 17.39 12.29
C LYS A 77 13.88 18.15 13.53
N VAL A 78 12.92 19.07 13.39
CA VAL A 78 12.33 19.84 14.50
C VAL A 78 11.82 18.92 15.62
N VAL A 79 11.29 17.75 15.26
CA VAL A 79 10.82 16.74 16.22
C VAL A 79 11.95 16.20 17.08
N THR A 80 13.09 15.88 16.46
CA THR A 80 14.27 15.41 17.18
C THR A 80 14.81 16.51 18.08
N ASP A 81 14.85 17.75 17.60
CA ASP A 81 15.36 18.90 18.36
C ASP A 81 14.55 19.17 19.63
N TYR A 82 13.22 19.24 19.56
CA TYR A 82 12.44 19.49 20.77
C TYR A 82 12.47 18.28 21.74
N LEU A 83 12.61 17.04 21.24
CA LEU A 83 12.77 15.88 22.12
C LEU A 83 14.13 15.89 22.84
N ASN A 84 15.17 16.39 22.18
CA ASN A 84 16.49 16.60 22.77
C ASN A 84 16.46 17.73 23.82
N GLU A 85 15.83 18.87 23.52
CA GLU A 85 15.68 20.00 24.44
C GLU A 85 14.89 19.63 25.71
N ALA A 86 13.85 18.80 25.54
CA ALA A 86 13.09 18.21 26.65
C ALA A 86 13.90 17.15 27.43
N GLY A 87 15.05 16.69 26.90
CA GLY A 87 15.86 15.64 27.51
C GLY A 87 15.21 14.24 27.45
N LEU A 88 14.30 14.01 26.50
CA LEU A 88 13.50 12.79 26.40
C LEU A 88 14.10 11.75 25.43
N THR A 89 14.92 12.18 24.46
CA THR A 89 15.54 11.29 23.46
C THR A 89 16.29 10.10 24.08
N PRO A 90 17.16 10.25 25.10
CA PRO A 90 17.90 9.11 25.64
C PRO A 90 17.00 7.97 26.15
N TYR A 91 15.82 8.31 26.68
CA TYR A 91 14.87 7.33 27.20
C TYR A 91 14.12 6.59 26.08
N LEU A 92 13.77 7.30 24.99
CA LEU A 92 13.21 6.68 23.79
C LEU A 92 14.22 5.69 23.19
N GLU A 93 15.48 6.08 23.09
CA GLU A 93 16.56 5.24 22.57
C GLU A 93 16.84 4.03 23.46
N GLN A 94 16.78 4.16 24.78
CA GLN A 94 16.92 3.03 25.70
C GLN A 94 15.81 1.97 25.55
N LEU A 95 14.63 2.37 25.07
CA LEU A 95 13.55 1.47 24.67
C LEU A 95 13.62 1.03 23.19
N GLY A 96 14.68 1.41 22.48
CA GLY A 96 14.95 1.06 21.08
C GLY A 96 14.29 1.98 20.04
N PHE A 97 13.58 3.03 20.46
CA PHE A 97 12.96 4.02 19.56
C PHE A 97 13.99 5.05 19.04
N HIS A 98 15.03 4.56 18.38
CA HIS A 98 16.01 5.40 17.71
C HIS A 98 15.39 6.14 16.51
N THR A 99 15.89 7.34 16.23
CA THR A 99 15.58 8.04 14.97
C THR A 99 16.22 7.27 13.81
N VAL A 100 15.41 6.54 13.04
CA VAL A 100 15.89 5.71 11.91
C VAL A 100 15.93 6.45 10.58
N GLY A 101 15.31 7.64 10.52
CA GLY A 101 15.29 8.49 9.33
C GLY A 101 14.11 9.46 9.32
N TYR A 102 14.23 10.49 8.48
CA TYR A 102 13.19 11.51 8.30
C TYR A 102 12.40 11.21 7.03
N GLY A 103 11.24 10.57 7.18
CA GLY A 103 10.41 10.16 6.04
C GLY A 103 9.35 9.13 6.39
N CYS A 104 8.62 8.64 5.38
CA CYS A 104 7.44 7.80 5.58
C CYS A 104 7.73 6.46 6.26
N THR A 105 8.87 5.82 5.97
CA THR A 105 9.32 4.54 6.56
C THR A 105 8.18 3.50 6.69
N THR A 106 7.92 2.99 7.90
CA THR A 106 6.89 1.99 8.22
C THR A 106 5.48 2.42 7.78
N CYS A 107 5.16 3.72 7.80
CA CYS A 107 3.82 4.21 7.41
C CYS A 107 3.44 3.86 5.95
N ILE A 108 4.43 3.74 5.07
CA ILE A 108 4.24 3.34 3.66
C ILE A 108 4.61 1.87 3.40
N GLY A 109 4.92 1.10 4.45
CA GLY A 109 5.36 -0.29 4.33
C GLY A 109 6.87 -0.47 4.15
N ASN A 110 7.65 0.61 4.19
CA ASN A 110 9.12 0.55 4.22
C ASN A 110 9.59 0.27 5.66
N SER A 111 9.11 -0.84 6.22
CA SER A 111 9.38 -1.28 7.59
C SER A 111 10.69 -2.05 7.73
N GLY A 112 11.31 -2.47 6.62
CA GLY A 112 12.53 -3.30 6.60
C GLY A 112 12.33 -4.69 7.20
N PRO A 113 13.35 -5.57 7.20
CA PRO A 113 13.20 -6.95 7.64
C PRO A 113 12.95 -7.08 9.15
N LEU A 114 12.12 -8.04 9.55
CA LEU A 114 12.12 -8.57 10.91
C LEU A 114 13.35 -9.49 11.11
N PRO A 115 13.83 -9.68 12.35
CA PRO A 115 14.89 -10.65 12.63
C PRO A 115 14.49 -12.06 12.15
N GLU A 116 15.41 -12.77 11.51
CA GLU A 116 15.15 -14.11 10.93
C GLU A 116 14.57 -15.11 11.95
N PRO A 117 15.06 -15.20 13.21
CA PRO A 117 14.45 -16.08 14.21
C PRO A 117 12.99 -15.74 14.55
N VAL A 118 12.61 -14.47 14.46
CA VAL A 118 11.24 -14.00 14.68
C VAL A 118 10.35 -14.42 13.50
N VAL A 119 10.85 -14.24 12.27
CA VAL A 119 10.14 -14.70 11.05
C VAL A 119 9.88 -16.20 11.12
N GLN A 120 10.91 -17.00 11.45
CA GLN A 120 10.78 -18.45 11.58
C GLN A 120 9.77 -18.87 12.65
N ALA A 121 9.75 -18.18 13.80
CA ALA A 121 8.78 -18.44 14.86
C ALA A 121 7.34 -18.12 14.40
N ILE A 122 7.14 -16.99 13.71
CA ILE A 122 5.83 -16.59 13.16
C ILE A 122 5.34 -17.62 12.15
N THR A 123 6.19 -18.01 11.19
CA THR A 123 5.79 -18.91 10.10
C THR A 123 5.57 -20.34 10.58
N THR A 124 6.44 -20.85 11.46
CA THR A 124 6.33 -22.23 11.98
C THR A 124 5.14 -22.39 12.91
N GLY A 125 4.86 -21.38 13.75
CA GLY A 125 3.68 -21.37 14.60
C GLY A 125 2.39 -20.98 13.88
N ASP A 126 2.46 -20.57 12.60
CA ASP A 126 1.38 -19.90 11.86
C ASP A 126 0.63 -18.87 12.72
N LEU A 127 1.41 -17.96 13.29
CA LEU A 127 0.90 -16.99 14.24
C LEU A 127 0.21 -15.82 13.53
N VAL A 128 -0.71 -15.20 14.27
CA VAL A 128 -1.27 -13.90 13.94
C VAL A 128 -0.59 -12.91 14.88
N VAL A 129 0.51 -12.35 14.43
CA VAL A 129 1.26 -11.33 15.18
C VAL A 129 0.82 -9.92 14.81
N SER A 130 1.15 -8.99 15.70
CA SER A 130 0.72 -7.60 15.66
C SER A 130 1.87 -6.65 15.32
N GLY A 131 1.54 -5.63 14.53
CA GLY A 131 2.33 -4.41 14.35
C GLY A 131 1.56 -3.22 14.91
N VAL A 132 2.17 -2.40 15.76
CA VAL A 132 1.54 -1.20 16.32
C VAL A 132 2.28 0.01 15.79
N LEU A 133 1.54 0.95 15.18
CA LEU A 133 2.17 2.12 14.57
C LEU A 133 1.33 3.38 14.75
N SER A 134 2.01 4.53 14.81
CA SER A 134 1.35 5.84 14.80
C SER A 134 0.99 6.34 13.40
N GLY A 135 0.67 5.40 12.50
CA GLY A 135 0.26 5.66 11.13
C GLY A 135 -1.19 6.09 10.99
N ASN A 136 -1.67 6.10 9.75
CA ASN A 136 -3.08 6.38 9.41
C ASN A 136 -3.74 5.26 8.58
N ARG A 137 -3.01 4.20 8.27
CA ARG A 137 -3.48 3.05 7.50
C ARG A 137 -2.86 1.76 8.00
N ASN A 138 -3.67 0.72 8.10
CA ASN A 138 -3.31 -0.58 8.64
C ASN A 138 -3.85 -1.75 7.82
N PHE A 139 -4.06 -1.54 6.51
CA PHE A 139 -4.50 -2.60 5.59
C PHE A 139 -3.58 -3.83 5.63
N GLU A 140 -4.16 -5.00 5.43
CA GLU A 140 -3.42 -6.27 5.41
C GLU A 140 -2.30 -6.26 4.37
N GLY A 141 -1.12 -6.76 4.73
CA GLY A 141 0.04 -6.82 3.84
C GLY A 141 0.72 -5.48 3.53
N ARG A 142 0.20 -4.35 4.04
CA ARG A 142 0.79 -3.02 3.80
C ARG A 142 2.01 -2.75 4.68
N ILE A 143 1.93 -3.05 5.98
CA ILE A 143 2.96 -2.63 6.95
C ILE A 143 4.18 -3.53 6.90
N HIS A 144 3.98 -4.84 6.95
CA HIS A 144 5.04 -5.84 6.83
C HIS A 144 4.42 -7.17 6.36
N PRO A 145 5.08 -7.95 5.47
CA PRO A 145 4.50 -9.17 4.89
C PRO A 145 4.14 -10.26 5.91
N TYR A 146 4.93 -10.42 6.97
CA TYR A 146 4.68 -11.41 8.05
C TYR A 146 3.71 -10.94 9.15
N ILE A 147 3.23 -9.69 9.10
CA ILE A 147 2.33 -9.14 10.12
C ILE A 147 0.91 -9.11 9.58
N LYS A 148 0.06 -9.96 10.15
CA LYS A 148 -1.35 -10.07 9.76
C LYS A 148 -2.19 -8.96 10.40
N ALA A 149 -1.96 -8.65 11.69
CA ALA A 149 -2.73 -7.66 12.44
C ALA A 149 -1.94 -6.35 12.61
N ASN A 150 -2.55 -5.22 12.24
CA ASN A 150 -1.89 -3.91 12.34
C ASN A 150 -2.82 -2.93 13.07
N TYR A 151 -2.31 -2.26 14.09
CA TYR A 151 -3.08 -1.33 14.93
C TYR A 151 -2.54 0.08 14.83
N LEU A 152 -3.43 1.03 14.58
CA LEU A 152 -3.12 2.45 14.62
C LEU A 152 -3.30 2.96 16.04
N ALA A 153 -2.27 3.58 16.59
CA ALA A 153 -2.28 4.05 17.97
C ALA A 153 -1.53 5.40 18.10
N SER A 154 -1.78 6.15 19.16
CA SER A 154 -0.98 7.35 19.44
C SER A 154 0.48 6.95 19.76
N PRO A 155 1.47 7.81 19.52
CA PRO A 155 2.87 7.53 19.87
C PRO A 155 3.10 6.99 21.30
N PRO A 156 2.44 7.49 22.37
CA PRO A 156 2.59 6.91 23.71
C PRO A 156 2.05 5.46 23.79
N LEU A 157 0.93 5.15 23.13
CA LEU A 157 0.42 3.78 23.06
C LEU A 157 1.32 2.86 22.25
N VAL A 158 2.00 3.36 21.22
CA VAL A 158 3.02 2.57 20.50
C VAL A 158 4.13 2.14 21.46
N VAL A 159 4.62 3.04 22.31
CA VAL A 159 5.62 2.70 23.34
C VAL A 159 5.03 1.72 24.37
N ALA A 160 3.79 1.94 24.81
CA ALA A 160 3.11 1.06 25.75
C ALA A 160 3.00 -0.38 25.22
N TYR A 161 2.50 -0.57 24.00
CA TYR A 161 2.39 -1.90 23.40
C TYR A 161 3.75 -2.53 23.08
N ALA A 162 4.78 -1.73 22.80
CA ALA A 162 6.14 -2.25 22.68
C ALA A 162 6.65 -2.81 24.01
N LEU A 163 6.39 -2.13 25.14
CA LEU A 163 6.74 -2.61 26.47
C LEU A 163 5.97 -3.89 26.84
N ALA A 164 4.66 -3.92 26.58
CA ALA A 164 3.82 -5.08 26.84
C ALA A 164 4.22 -6.30 25.99
N GLY A 165 4.71 -6.08 24.77
CA GLY A 165 5.07 -7.17 23.84
C GLY A 165 3.88 -7.92 23.25
N THR A 166 2.65 -7.52 23.57
CA THR A 166 1.40 -8.12 23.05
C THR A 166 0.30 -7.08 22.93
N THR A 167 -0.59 -7.25 21.94
CA THR A 167 -1.86 -6.52 21.86
C THR A 167 -2.99 -7.23 22.60
N ASP A 168 -2.78 -8.48 23.02
CA ASP A 168 -3.73 -9.26 23.82
C ASP A 168 -3.46 -9.01 25.30
N ILE A 169 -3.81 -7.81 25.76
CA ILE A 169 -3.61 -7.33 27.14
C ILE A 169 -4.69 -6.30 27.48
N ASP A 170 -5.29 -6.40 28.66
CA ASP A 170 -6.09 -5.34 29.24
C ASP A 170 -5.19 -4.32 29.94
N LEU A 171 -4.80 -3.28 29.20
CA LEU A 171 -3.97 -2.17 29.71
C LEU A 171 -4.56 -1.43 30.92
N THR A 172 -5.84 -1.65 31.26
CA THR A 172 -6.49 -1.01 32.42
C THR A 172 -6.31 -1.79 33.72
N SER A 173 -6.11 -3.11 33.64
CA SER A 173 -6.10 -4.00 34.79
C SER A 173 -4.87 -4.92 34.87
N GLU A 174 -4.15 -5.12 33.78
CA GLU A 174 -2.95 -5.95 33.72
C GLU A 174 -1.66 -5.11 33.74
N PRO A 175 -0.57 -5.61 34.36
CA PRO A 175 0.70 -4.92 34.35
C PRO A 175 1.32 -4.93 32.94
N ILE A 176 1.88 -3.79 32.54
CA ILE A 176 2.57 -3.64 31.24
C ILE A 176 3.95 -4.30 31.23
N GLY A 177 4.48 -4.58 32.42
CA GLY A 177 5.74 -5.28 32.61
C GLY A 177 6.15 -5.29 34.07
N THR A 178 7.31 -5.90 34.32
CA THR A 178 7.89 -6.00 35.65
C THR A 178 9.05 -5.02 35.76
N GLY A 179 8.92 -4.08 36.69
CA GLY A 179 9.93 -3.06 36.95
C GLY A 179 11.10 -3.56 37.79
N SER A 180 11.92 -2.62 38.22
CA SER A 180 13.02 -2.84 39.15
C SER A 180 12.52 -3.53 40.43
N ALA A 181 13.31 -4.47 40.97
CA ALA A 181 12.97 -5.25 42.15
C ALA A 181 11.72 -6.16 42.03
N GLY A 182 11.29 -6.48 40.81
CA GLY A 182 10.24 -7.48 40.56
C GLY A 182 8.80 -6.96 40.75
N GLN A 183 8.61 -5.65 40.87
CA GLN A 183 7.29 -5.05 41.08
C GLN A 183 6.50 -4.96 39.76
N PRO A 184 5.20 -5.28 39.76
CA PRO A 184 4.35 -5.06 38.60
C PRO A 184 4.17 -3.55 38.36
N VAL A 185 4.35 -3.11 37.12
CA VAL A 185 4.11 -1.72 36.69
C VAL A 185 2.91 -1.70 35.76
N TYR A 186 1.94 -0.84 36.05
CA TYR A 186 0.73 -0.66 35.24
C TYR A 186 0.87 0.55 34.32
N LEU A 187 0.09 0.59 33.25
CA LEU A 187 0.10 1.74 32.32
C LEU A 187 -0.17 3.06 33.04
N LYS A 188 -1.10 3.07 34.00
CA LYS A 188 -1.45 4.26 34.80
C LYS A 188 -0.29 4.83 35.61
N ASP A 189 0.71 4.01 35.95
CA ASP A 189 1.86 4.43 36.76
C ASP A 189 2.86 5.24 35.93
N ILE A 190 2.89 4.99 34.61
CA ILE A 190 3.84 5.59 33.66
C ILE A 190 3.17 6.49 32.62
N TRP A 191 1.84 6.61 32.62
CA TRP A 191 1.13 7.44 31.66
C TRP A 191 1.43 8.94 31.89
N PRO A 192 1.70 9.72 30.83
CA PRO A 192 1.92 11.16 30.96
C PRO A 192 0.60 11.87 31.29
N THR A 193 0.63 12.73 32.30
CA THR A 193 -0.46 13.66 32.58
C THR A 193 -0.43 14.83 31.59
N GLN A 194 -1.57 15.50 31.41
CA GLN A 194 -1.64 16.67 30.53
C GLN A 194 -0.73 17.81 31.02
N ALA A 195 -0.57 17.96 32.34
CA ALA A 195 0.30 18.97 32.94
C ALA A 195 1.79 18.72 32.64
N GLU A 196 2.24 17.47 32.69
CA GLU A 196 3.62 17.10 32.33
C GLU A 196 3.89 17.36 30.84
N VAL A 197 2.93 17.02 29.96
CA VAL A 197 3.06 17.29 28.52
C VAL A 197 3.12 18.79 28.24
N ALA A 198 2.26 19.58 28.89
CA ALA A 198 2.24 21.04 28.72
C ALA A 198 3.56 21.68 29.19
N ALA A 199 4.11 21.22 30.32
CA ALA A 199 5.38 21.73 30.84
C ALA A 199 6.56 21.49 29.88
N GLU A 200 6.65 20.29 29.28
CA GLU A 200 7.69 20.01 28.27
C GLU A 200 7.40 20.72 26.94
N TYR A 201 6.14 20.91 26.58
CA TYR A 201 5.74 21.64 25.37
C TYR A 201 6.21 23.10 25.43
N ASP A 202 5.93 23.80 26.54
CA ASP A 202 6.32 25.19 26.76
C ASP A 202 7.85 25.37 26.78
N LYS A 203 8.58 24.34 27.22
CA LYS A 203 10.04 24.35 27.25
C LYS A 203 10.65 24.11 25.88
N ALA A 204 10.08 23.20 25.08
CA ALA A 204 10.77 22.63 23.93
C ALA A 204 10.38 23.23 22.58
N LEU A 205 9.24 23.94 22.48
CA LEU A 205 8.79 24.55 21.23
C LEU A 205 9.17 26.03 21.15
N ASN A 206 10.26 26.29 20.44
CA ASN A 206 10.75 27.62 20.11
C ASN A 206 10.67 27.87 18.59
N PRO A 207 10.08 29.00 18.12
CA PRO A 207 10.15 29.41 16.72
C PRO A 207 11.57 29.40 16.12
N ASP A 208 12.60 29.68 16.92
CA ASP A 208 14.00 29.65 16.47
C ASP A 208 14.44 28.26 16.01
N THR A 209 13.90 27.19 16.61
CA THR A 209 14.15 25.80 16.17
C THR A 209 13.63 25.58 14.75
N PHE A 210 12.46 26.13 14.42
CA PHE A 210 11.94 26.04 13.06
C PHE A 210 12.78 26.87 12.08
N ASN A 211 13.15 28.09 12.46
CA ASN A 211 14.00 28.94 11.61
C ASN A 211 15.35 28.26 11.34
N LYS A 212 15.99 27.69 12.37
CA LYS A 212 17.25 26.96 12.25
C LYS A 212 17.14 25.77 11.28
N GLU A 213 16.11 24.93 11.43
CA GLU A 213 16.01 23.70 10.64
C GLU A 213 15.55 23.92 9.18
N TYR A 214 14.80 24.99 8.90
CA TYR A 214 14.28 25.26 7.55
C TYR A 214 15.08 26.31 6.77
N THR A 215 15.89 27.14 7.42
CA THR A 215 16.77 28.09 6.71
C THR A 215 17.89 27.33 6.00
N GLY A 216 17.97 27.46 4.67
CA GLY A 216 19.01 26.82 3.86
C GLY A 216 18.80 25.31 3.64
N ILE A 217 17.56 24.81 3.82
CA ILE A 217 17.25 23.38 3.69
C ILE A 217 17.67 22.81 2.32
N GLU A 218 17.59 23.61 1.26
CA GLU A 218 18.00 23.27 -0.11
C GLU A 218 19.50 22.98 -0.23
N ASN A 219 20.32 23.54 0.66
CA ASN A 219 21.77 23.34 0.70
C ASN A 219 22.20 22.37 1.82
N SER A 220 21.27 21.83 2.61
CA SER A 220 21.55 21.10 3.84
C SER A 220 22.08 19.67 3.67
N ASN A 221 22.19 19.17 2.43
CA ASN A 221 22.63 17.81 2.14
C ASN A 221 23.72 17.81 1.06
N GLU A 222 24.97 17.71 1.49
CA GLU A 222 26.13 17.68 0.59
C GLU A 222 26.07 16.55 -0.45
N ARG A 223 25.55 15.37 -0.07
CA ARG A 223 25.41 14.23 -0.99
C ARG A 223 24.40 14.51 -2.09
N TRP A 224 23.30 15.19 -1.76
CA TRP A 224 22.31 15.63 -2.74
C TRP A 224 22.89 16.66 -3.70
N ASN A 225 23.59 17.67 -3.15
CA ASN A 225 24.21 18.74 -3.93
C ASN A 225 25.32 18.23 -4.86
N ALA A 226 25.96 17.10 -4.52
CA ALA A 226 27.01 16.47 -5.32
C ALA A 226 26.50 15.56 -6.44
N ILE A 227 25.18 15.34 -6.58
CA ILE A 227 24.64 14.50 -7.67
C ILE A 227 24.89 15.23 -9.00
N PRO A 228 25.64 14.62 -9.94
CA PRO A 228 25.86 15.23 -11.25
C PRO A 228 24.54 15.29 -12.01
N VAL A 229 24.24 16.47 -12.57
CA VAL A 229 23.05 16.71 -13.39
C VAL A 229 23.45 16.83 -14.86
N SER A 230 22.61 16.33 -15.75
CA SER A 230 22.76 16.58 -17.19
C SER A 230 21.91 17.78 -17.59
N GLU A 231 22.44 18.61 -18.48
CA GLU A 231 21.71 19.76 -19.03
C GLU A 231 20.91 19.36 -20.28
N GLY A 232 19.75 20.01 -20.48
CA GLY A 232 18.91 19.84 -21.67
C GLY A 232 17.41 19.85 -21.36
N ALA A 233 16.60 20.18 -22.37
CA ALA A 233 15.13 20.16 -22.27
C ALA A 233 14.52 18.77 -22.47
N LEU A 234 15.26 17.84 -23.09
CA LEU A 234 14.81 16.48 -23.38
C LEU A 234 15.58 15.48 -22.51
N TYR A 235 14.85 14.59 -21.83
CA TYR A 235 15.43 13.53 -21.02
C TYR A 235 16.08 12.48 -21.93
N LYS A 236 17.36 12.15 -21.67
CA LYS A 236 18.06 11.08 -22.40
C LYS A 236 17.75 9.75 -21.74
N TRP A 237 16.82 9.00 -22.33
CA TRP A 237 16.48 7.67 -21.85
C TRP A 237 17.69 6.74 -21.92
N ASP A 238 17.88 5.95 -20.86
CA ASP A 238 18.86 4.88 -20.79
C ASP A 238 18.12 3.54 -20.81
N GLU A 239 18.27 2.79 -21.91
CA GLU A 239 17.59 1.52 -22.12
C GLU A 239 17.94 0.48 -21.03
N TRP A 240 19.13 0.58 -20.43
CA TRP A 240 19.60 -0.31 -19.35
C TRP A 240 19.10 0.10 -17.96
N SER A 241 18.52 1.30 -17.82
CA SER A 241 18.04 1.78 -16.53
C SER A 241 16.88 0.93 -16.03
N THR A 242 17.07 0.23 -14.91
CA THR A 242 15.97 -0.51 -14.27
C THR A 242 15.05 0.39 -13.42
N TYR A 243 15.29 1.70 -13.39
CA TYR A 243 14.54 2.68 -12.59
C TYR A 243 13.69 3.64 -13.41
N ILE A 244 14.22 4.15 -14.52
CA ILE A 244 13.58 5.18 -15.36
C ILE A 244 13.54 4.66 -16.79
N GLN A 245 12.35 4.45 -17.34
CA GLN A 245 12.12 3.96 -18.70
C GLN A 245 11.12 4.85 -19.42
N GLU A 246 11.25 4.95 -20.74
CA GLU A 246 10.28 5.67 -21.56
C GLU A 246 8.96 4.89 -21.59
N PRO A 247 7.86 5.45 -21.04
CA PRO A 247 6.61 4.73 -20.97
C PRO A 247 5.89 4.72 -22.32
N PRO A 248 5.12 3.67 -22.65
CA PRO A 248 4.52 3.49 -23.97
C PRO A 248 3.25 4.33 -24.22
N PHE A 249 2.94 5.32 -23.38
CA PHE A 249 1.67 6.05 -23.42
C PHE A 249 1.45 6.90 -24.68
N PHE A 250 2.52 7.18 -25.44
CA PHE A 250 2.50 8.07 -26.61
C PHE A 250 3.00 7.44 -27.93
N ILE A 251 3.50 6.19 -27.92
CA ILE A 251 4.27 5.60 -29.03
C ILE A 251 3.47 5.51 -30.35
N ASP A 252 2.14 5.37 -30.28
CA ASP A 252 1.24 5.32 -31.44
C ASP A 252 0.16 6.42 -31.42
N MET A 253 0.43 7.52 -30.72
CA MET A 253 -0.55 8.58 -30.56
C MET A 253 -0.65 9.44 -31.83
N GLY A 254 -1.77 9.31 -32.56
CA GLY A 254 -2.10 10.20 -33.67
C GLY A 254 -2.41 11.64 -33.24
N HIS A 255 -2.24 12.59 -34.16
CA HIS A 255 -2.49 14.02 -33.96
C HIS A 255 -3.94 14.28 -33.51
N ASP A 256 -4.91 13.66 -34.19
CA ASP A 256 -6.32 13.77 -33.87
C ASP A 256 -6.82 12.55 -33.08
N PRO A 257 -7.78 12.72 -32.15
CA PRO A 257 -8.38 11.61 -31.44
C PRO A 257 -9.16 10.70 -32.40
N GLN A 258 -9.07 9.39 -32.17
CA GLN A 258 -9.93 8.43 -32.85
C GLN A 258 -11.35 8.47 -32.24
N PRO A 259 -12.39 8.17 -33.04
CA PRO A 259 -13.75 7.98 -32.53
C PRO A 259 -13.81 6.97 -31.39
N ILE A 260 -14.67 7.22 -30.39
CA ILE A 260 -15.01 6.23 -29.38
C ILE A 260 -15.71 5.06 -30.07
N GLN A 261 -15.20 3.86 -29.85
CA GLN A 261 -15.71 2.61 -30.41
C GLN A 261 -16.32 1.73 -29.31
N PRO A 262 -17.32 0.90 -29.63
CA PRO A 262 -17.80 -0.11 -28.71
C PRO A 262 -16.68 -1.11 -28.39
N ILE A 263 -16.71 -1.64 -27.17
CA ILE A 263 -15.78 -2.70 -26.74
C ILE A 263 -16.47 -4.03 -26.99
N ASN A 264 -15.87 -4.89 -27.81
CA ASN A 264 -16.45 -6.18 -28.17
C ASN A 264 -15.63 -7.34 -27.58
N GLU A 265 -16.33 -8.43 -27.21
CA GLU A 265 -15.74 -9.69 -26.76
C GLU A 265 -14.71 -9.60 -25.63
N ALA A 266 -14.86 -8.61 -24.74
CA ALA A 266 -13.94 -8.43 -23.62
C ALA A 266 -13.98 -9.63 -22.67
N ARG A 267 -12.81 -10.00 -22.12
CA ARG A 267 -12.65 -11.08 -21.14
C ARG A 267 -12.29 -10.54 -19.76
N VAL A 268 -12.80 -11.20 -18.72
CA VAL A 268 -12.51 -10.80 -17.34
C VAL A 268 -11.13 -11.29 -16.94
N LEU A 269 -10.21 -10.34 -16.70
CA LEU A 269 -8.87 -10.63 -16.19
C LEU A 269 -8.89 -10.78 -14.66
N VAL A 270 -9.66 -9.93 -14.00
CA VAL A 270 -9.74 -9.83 -12.54
C VAL A 270 -11.19 -9.71 -12.12
N LYS A 271 -11.62 -10.58 -11.21
CA LYS A 271 -12.91 -10.50 -10.53
C LYS A 271 -12.67 -10.51 -9.02
N VAL A 272 -13.04 -9.44 -8.34
CA VAL A 272 -12.70 -9.23 -6.92
C VAL A 272 -13.90 -8.73 -6.13
N GLY A 273 -13.87 -8.93 -4.81
CA GLY A 273 -14.94 -8.50 -3.90
C GLY A 273 -14.86 -7.02 -3.52
N ASP A 274 -15.38 -6.73 -2.33
CA ASP A 274 -15.45 -5.39 -1.76
C ASP A 274 -14.09 -4.86 -1.26
N SER A 275 -14.01 -3.53 -1.15
CA SER A 275 -12.93 -2.77 -0.51
C SER A 275 -11.53 -3.09 -1.01
N VAL A 276 -11.42 -3.40 -2.31
CA VAL A 276 -10.14 -3.61 -2.99
C VAL A 276 -9.38 -2.29 -3.04
N THR A 277 -8.41 -2.14 -2.15
CA THR A 277 -7.55 -0.96 -2.09
C THR A 277 -6.62 -0.81 -3.31
N THR A 278 -6.13 0.41 -3.54
CA THR A 278 -5.05 0.68 -4.51
C THR A 278 -3.72 0.01 -4.17
N ASP A 279 -3.51 -0.43 -2.92
CA ASP A 279 -2.36 -1.27 -2.55
C ASP A 279 -2.52 -2.71 -3.08
N HIS A 280 -3.76 -3.18 -3.28
CA HIS A 280 -4.02 -4.45 -3.97
C HIS A 280 -3.77 -4.34 -5.48
N ILE A 281 -4.23 -3.23 -6.08
CA ILE A 281 -4.13 -2.98 -7.53
C ILE A 281 -2.70 -2.63 -7.95
N SER A 282 -1.97 -1.84 -7.17
CA SER A 282 -0.60 -1.44 -7.49
C SER A 282 0.21 -1.41 -6.19
N PRO A 283 0.79 -2.54 -5.74
CA PRO A 283 1.56 -2.60 -4.50
C PRO A 283 2.76 -1.65 -4.53
N ALA A 284 3.20 -1.18 -3.36
CA ALA A 284 4.37 -0.30 -3.23
C ALA A 284 5.56 -0.94 -2.48
N GLY A 285 5.33 -2.06 -1.81
CA GLY A 285 6.31 -2.76 -0.97
C GLY A 285 7.25 -3.68 -1.76
N SER A 286 7.68 -4.76 -1.11
CA SER A 286 8.65 -5.71 -1.63
C SER A 286 8.22 -6.38 -2.95
N ILE A 287 9.20 -6.65 -3.81
CA ILE A 287 9.00 -7.35 -5.10
C ILE A 287 9.32 -8.84 -4.90
N PRO A 288 8.35 -9.76 -5.07
CA PRO A 288 8.62 -11.19 -4.93
C PRO A 288 9.48 -11.72 -6.10
N LYS A 289 10.56 -12.45 -5.78
CA LYS A 289 11.53 -12.97 -6.77
C LYS A 289 10.94 -13.93 -7.81
N GLU A 290 9.94 -14.72 -7.43
CA GLU A 290 9.33 -15.72 -8.31
C GLU A 290 8.21 -15.13 -9.20
N MET A 291 7.81 -13.88 -8.96
CA MET A 291 6.75 -13.20 -9.70
C MET A 291 7.31 -12.43 -10.92
N PRO A 292 6.48 -12.09 -11.93
CA PRO A 292 6.95 -11.53 -13.19
C PRO A 292 7.91 -10.32 -13.05
N ALA A 293 7.62 -9.41 -12.13
CA ALA A 293 8.49 -8.24 -11.87
C ALA A 293 9.88 -8.63 -11.33
N GLY A 294 9.94 -9.64 -10.46
CA GLY A 294 11.20 -10.15 -9.91
C GLY A 294 12.00 -10.93 -10.96
N LYS A 295 11.33 -11.70 -11.81
CA LYS A 295 11.98 -12.39 -12.95
C LYS A 295 12.57 -11.38 -13.94
N TYR A 296 11.81 -10.37 -14.33
CA TYR A 296 12.28 -9.28 -15.19
C TYR A 296 13.54 -8.60 -14.62
N LEU A 297 13.56 -8.29 -13.32
CA LEU A 297 14.72 -7.66 -12.68
C LEU A 297 15.96 -8.59 -12.69
N GLN A 298 15.77 -9.89 -12.47
CA GLN A 298 16.86 -10.88 -12.54
C GLN A 298 17.40 -11.07 -13.96
N GLU A 299 16.52 -11.06 -14.97
CA GLU A 299 16.89 -11.09 -16.39
C GLU A 299 17.68 -9.84 -16.82
N HIS A 300 17.61 -8.75 -16.04
CA HIS A 300 18.39 -7.52 -16.21
C HIS A 300 19.49 -7.37 -15.15
N ASP A 301 20.02 -8.50 -14.66
CA ASP A 301 21.16 -8.58 -13.74
C ASP A 301 20.99 -7.85 -12.40
N VAL A 302 19.76 -7.60 -11.97
CA VAL A 302 19.49 -7.05 -10.63
C VAL A 302 19.32 -8.20 -9.64
N ALA A 303 20.24 -8.29 -8.67
CA ALA A 303 20.13 -9.31 -7.62
C ALA A 303 18.90 -9.05 -6.71
N PRO A 304 18.26 -10.09 -6.13
CA PRO A 304 17.05 -9.92 -5.31
C PRO A 304 17.15 -8.91 -4.16
N HIS A 305 18.31 -8.81 -3.51
CA HIS A 305 18.54 -7.83 -2.43
C HIS A 305 18.61 -6.36 -2.94
N GLN A 306 18.75 -6.17 -4.25
CA GLN A 306 18.78 -4.87 -4.95
C GLN A 306 17.46 -4.55 -5.68
N PHE A 307 16.45 -5.42 -5.61
CA PHE A 307 15.15 -5.14 -6.21
C PHE A 307 14.53 -3.84 -5.70
N ASN A 308 14.84 -3.48 -4.45
CA ASN A 308 14.22 -2.36 -3.74
C ASN A 308 12.70 -2.63 -3.63
N SER A 309 11.84 -1.62 -3.77
CA SER A 309 10.39 -1.76 -3.68
C SER A 309 9.68 -1.39 -4.97
N PHE A 310 8.45 -1.86 -5.18
CA PHE A 310 7.62 -1.38 -6.29
C PHE A 310 7.47 0.15 -6.27
N GLY A 311 7.38 0.77 -5.09
CA GLY A 311 7.33 2.22 -4.96
C GLY A 311 8.55 2.93 -5.56
N SER A 312 9.74 2.34 -5.42
CA SER A 312 10.98 2.86 -6.02
C SER A 312 11.07 2.67 -7.54
N ARG A 313 10.31 1.72 -8.09
CA ARG A 313 10.32 1.35 -9.52
C ARG A 313 9.25 2.07 -10.34
N ARG A 314 8.59 3.09 -9.79
CA ARG A 314 7.49 3.82 -10.45
C ARG A 314 7.88 4.58 -11.72
N GLY A 315 9.16 4.82 -11.95
CA GLY A 315 9.66 5.37 -13.21
C GLY A 315 9.85 4.31 -14.31
N ASN A 316 9.62 3.04 -14.02
CA ASN A 316 9.80 1.92 -14.94
C ASN A 316 8.47 1.18 -15.13
N ASP A 317 7.82 1.43 -16.26
CA ASP A 317 6.54 0.79 -16.58
C ASP A 317 6.64 -0.72 -16.73
N ARG A 318 7.78 -1.23 -17.21
CA ARG A 318 8.02 -2.66 -17.40
C ARG A 318 7.94 -3.42 -16.07
N VAL A 319 8.40 -2.82 -14.98
CA VAL A 319 8.29 -3.38 -13.62
C VAL A 319 6.88 -3.17 -13.05
N MET A 320 6.34 -1.97 -13.21
CA MET A 320 5.07 -1.61 -12.57
C MET A 320 3.86 -2.33 -13.18
N THR A 321 3.83 -2.53 -14.50
CA THR A 321 2.80 -3.33 -15.17
C THR A 321 2.83 -4.77 -14.68
N ARG A 322 4.02 -5.38 -14.57
CA ARG A 322 4.23 -6.71 -13.98
C ARG A 322 3.81 -6.82 -12.51
N GLY A 323 3.85 -5.71 -11.79
CA GLY A 323 3.39 -5.62 -10.39
C GLY A 323 1.89 -5.34 -10.23
N THR A 324 1.18 -5.03 -11.31
CA THR A 324 -0.24 -4.63 -11.22
C THR A 324 -1.11 -5.84 -10.88
N PHE A 325 -2.01 -5.65 -9.91
CA PHE A 325 -2.74 -6.69 -9.19
C PHE A 325 -1.83 -7.73 -8.52
N GLY A 326 -0.55 -7.40 -8.28
CA GLY A 326 0.47 -8.31 -7.74
C GLY A 326 0.55 -8.38 -6.22
N ASN A 327 -0.40 -7.78 -5.48
CA ASN A 327 -0.38 -7.81 -4.03
C ASN A 327 -0.58 -9.25 -3.52
N ILE A 328 0.26 -9.67 -2.56
CA ILE A 328 0.26 -11.02 -1.99
C ILE A 328 -1.04 -11.44 -1.30
N ARG A 329 -1.93 -10.49 -0.97
CA ARG A 329 -3.22 -10.69 -0.32
C ARG A 329 -4.42 -10.57 -1.28
N LEU A 330 -4.16 -10.32 -2.57
CA LEU A 330 -5.25 -10.25 -3.54
C LEU A 330 -5.92 -11.63 -3.66
N ARG A 331 -7.26 -11.65 -3.62
CA ARG A 331 -8.07 -12.85 -3.84
C ARG A 331 -8.89 -12.67 -5.11
N ASN A 332 -8.31 -13.07 -6.23
CA ASN A 332 -8.98 -13.02 -7.51
C ASN A 332 -9.91 -14.22 -7.67
N GLN A 333 -11.21 -13.97 -7.78
CA GLN A 333 -12.24 -15.01 -7.95
C GLN A 333 -12.10 -15.76 -9.28
N MET A 334 -11.32 -15.24 -10.23
CA MET A 334 -10.95 -15.96 -11.45
C MET A 334 -9.96 -17.12 -11.21
N ALA A 335 -9.25 -17.14 -10.08
CA ALA A 335 -8.33 -18.21 -9.68
C ALA A 335 -8.64 -18.67 -8.24
N PRO A 336 -9.79 -19.35 -8.02
CA PRO A 336 -10.23 -19.74 -6.69
C PRO A 336 -9.21 -20.63 -5.97
N GLY A 337 -9.02 -20.39 -4.68
CA GLY A 337 -8.05 -21.10 -3.85
C GLY A 337 -6.63 -20.51 -3.88
N THR A 338 -6.39 -19.48 -4.68
CA THR A 338 -5.11 -18.75 -4.69
C THR A 338 -5.17 -17.45 -3.89
N GLU A 339 -4.01 -17.02 -3.39
CA GLU A 339 -3.79 -15.68 -2.84
C GLU A 339 -2.57 -15.07 -3.53
N GLY A 340 -2.67 -13.81 -3.95
CA GLY A 340 -1.65 -13.12 -4.75
C GLY A 340 -2.14 -12.71 -6.14
N GLY A 341 -1.20 -12.27 -6.98
CA GLY A 341 -1.48 -11.80 -8.34
C GLY A 341 -1.70 -12.91 -9.36
N TRP A 342 -2.69 -13.77 -9.13
CA TRP A 342 -3.04 -14.92 -9.96
C TRP A 342 -4.37 -14.72 -10.70
N THR A 343 -4.51 -15.36 -11.86
CA THR A 343 -5.77 -15.46 -12.61
C THR A 343 -5.79 -16.75 -13.43
N THR A 344 -6.95 -17.10 -13.99
CA THR A 344 -7.09 -18.20 -14.94
C THR A 344 -7.11 -17.64 -16.36
N TYR A 345 -6.20 -18.10 -17.21
CA TYR A 345 -6.25 -17.83 -18.64
C TYR A 345 -7.35 -18.70 -19.28
N LEU A 346 -8.54 -18.11 -19.45
CA LEU A 346 -9.77 -18.80 -19.84
C LEU A 346 -9.64 -19.70 -21.08
N PRO A 347 -8.88 -19.34 -22.15
CA PRO A 347 -8.75 -20.20 -23.32
C PRO A 347 -8.13 -21.57 -23.04
N THR A 348 -7.28 -21.71 -22.01
CA THR A 348 -6.64 -23.00 -21.65
C THR A 348 -7.05 -23.52 -20.28
N GLY A 349 -7.65 -22.68 -19.42
CA GLY A 349 -7.95 -23.01 -18.03
C GLY A 349 -6.72 -23.02 -17.12
N GLU A 350 -5.56 -22.55 -17.60
CA GLU A 350 -4.32 -22.51 -16.83
C GLU A 350 -4.31 -21.36 -15.83
N VAL A 351 -3.98 -21.64 -14.56
CA VAL A 351 -3.76 -20.61 -13.54
C VAL A 351 -2.33 -20.08 -13.66
N MET A 352 -2.20 -18.76 -13.84
CA MET A 352 -0.91 -18.10 -14.04
C MET A 352 -0.90 -16.67 -13.46
N PRO A 353 0.26 -16.00 -13.38
CA PRO A 353 0.32 -14.60 -12.99
C PRO A 353 -0.54 -13.70 -13.89
N ILE A 354 -1.16 -12.68 -13.31
CA ILE A 354 -2.06 -11.76 -14.03
C ILE A 354 -1.36 -11.10 -15.23
N PHE A 355 -0.11 -10.67 -15.06
CA PHE A 355 0.69 -10.10 -16.15
C PHE A 355 0.86 -11.10 -17.31
N ASP A 356 1.24 -12.34 -17.03
CA ASP A 356 1.48 -13.36 -18.06
C ASP A 356 0.17 -13.69 -18.83
N ALA A 357 -0.96 -13.75 -18.14
CA ALA A 357 -2.27 -13.91 -18.78
C ALA A 357 -2.63 -12.70 -19.66
N SER A 358 -2.35 -11.48 -19.19
CA SER A 358 -2.63 -10.27 -19.94
C SER A 358 -1.84 -10.18 -21.25
N GLU A 359 -0.56 -10.57 -21.24
CA GLU A 359 0.27 -10.60 -22.45
C GLU A 359 -0.30 -11.57 -23.50
N LYS A 360 -0.80 -12.73 -23.08
CA LYS A 360 -1.45 -13.71 -23.99
C LYS A 360 -2.70 -13.11 -24.65
N TYR A 361 -3.54 -12.41 -23.89
CA TYR A 361 -4.75 -11.76 -24.43
C TYR A 361 -4.44 -10.55 -25.31
N ILE A 362 -3.41 -9.75 -24.96
CA ILE A 362 -2.93 -8.66 -25.81
C ILE A 362 -2.45 -9.21 -27.15
N ALA A 363 -1.69 -10.31 -27.14
CA ALA A 363 -1.22 -10.97 -28.36
C ALA A 363 -2.36 -11.51 -29.24
N SER A 364 -3.49 -11.93 -28.64
CA SER A 364 -4.69 -12.35 -29.38
C SER A 364 -5.65 -11.22 -29.73
N GLY A 365 -5.32 -9.95 -29.39
CA GLY A 365 -6.17 -8.80 -29.64
C GLY A 365 -7.46 -8.77 -28.82
N THR A 366 -7.52 -9.52 -27.71
CA THR A 366 -8.72 -9.64 -26.88
C THR A 366 -8.74 -8.52 -25.83
N PRO A 367 -9.77 -7.64 -25.83
CA PRO A 367 -9.89 -6.63 -24.78
C PRO A 367 -10.10 -7.26 -23.42
N LEU A 368 -9.57 -6.64 -22.38
CA LEU A 368 -9.73 -7.12 -21.00
C LEU A 368 -10.62 -6.20 -20.18
N MET A 369 -11.16 -6.76 -19.09
CA MET A 369 -11.92 -6.00 -18.10
C MET A 369 -11.71 -6.50 -16.68
N VAL A 370 -12.11 -5.66 -15.72
CA VAL A 370 -12.14 -5.97 -14.29
C VAL A 370 -13.57 -5.90 -13.78
N ILE A 371 -13.98 -6.87 -12.96
CA ILE A 371 -15.21 -6.85 -12.18
C ILE A 371 -14.86 -6.69 -10.70
N ALA A 372 -15.51 -5.77 -10.00
CA ALA A 372 -15.25 -5.50 -8.59
C ALA A 372 -16.54 -5.31 -7.78
N GLY A 373 -16.43 -5.49 -6.46
CA GLY A 373 -17.48 -5.15 -5.51
C GLY A 373 -17.51 -3.65 -5.19
N LYS A 374 -17.83 -3.33 -3.94
CA LYS A 374 -17.94 -1.96 -3.40
C LYS A 374 -16.58 -1.34 -3.10
N GLU A 375 -16.52 -0.02 -3.09
CA GLU A 375 -15.35 0.79 -2.68
C GLU A 375 -14.06 0.46 -3.46
N TYR A 376 -14.22 0.12 -4.74
CA TYR A 376 -13.10 -0.28 -5.59
C TYR A 376 -12.10 0.89 -5.73
N GLY A 377 -10.84 0.62 -5.39
CA GLY A 377 -9.75 1.59 -5.46
C GLY A 377 -9.57 2.46 -4.21
N THR A 378 -10.03 2.01 -3.03
CA THR A 378 -9.83 2.78 -1.80
C THR A 378 -8.35 2.96 -1.41
N GLY A 379 -8.06 4.01 -0.65
CA GLY A 379 -6.72 4.25 -0.09
C GLY A 379 -5.86 5.27 -0.84
N SER A 380 -4.71 4.85 -1.37
CA SER A 380 -3.67 5.76 -1.89
C SER A 380 -4.06 6.40 -3.23
N SER A 381 -3.62 7.63 -3.48
CA SER A 381 -3.86 8.35 -4.74
C SER A 381 -3.01 7.89 -5.93
N ARG A 382 -2.39 6.71 -5.87
CA ARG A 382 -1.39 6.27 -6.85
C ARG A 382 -2.03 6.05 -8.23
N ASP A 383 -1.59 6.82 -9.22
CA ASP A 383 -2.07 6.72 -10.61
C ASP A 383 -1.63 5.43 -11.31
N TRP A 384 -0.57 4.77 -10.82
CA TRP A 384 -0.14 3.44 -11.25
C TRP A 384 -1.22 2.37 -11.10
N ALA A 385 -2.19 2.55 -10.19
CA ALA A 385 -3.36 1.68 -10.13
C ALA A 385 -4.28 1.79 -11.36
N ALA A 386 -4.19 2.87 -12.15
CA ALA A 386 -4.90 3.01 -13.41
C ALA A 386 -3.98 2.78 -14.62
N LYS A 387 -2.74 3.30 -14.59
CA LYS A 387 -1.73 3.05 -15.64
C LYS A 387 -1.47 1.56 -15.81
N GLY A 388 -1.27 0.84 -14.71
CA GLY A 388 -1.10 -0.60 -14.71
C GLY A 388 -2.30 -1.32 -15.31
N THR A 389 -3.53 -0.96 -14.91
CA THR A 389 -4.76 -1.54 -15.45
C THR A 389 -4.86 -1.35 -16.96
N LEU A 390 -4.55 -0.16 -17.46
CA LEU A 390 -4.50 0.12 -18.90
C LEU A 390 -3.43 -0.74 -19.61
N LEU A 391 -2.22 -0.81 -19.06
CA LEU A 391 -1.09 -1.52 -19.65
C LEU A 391 -1.24 -3.05 -19.61
N LEU A 392 -2.04 -3.59 -18.69
CA LEU A 392 -2.52 -4.97 -18.73
C LEU A 392 -3.60 -5.20 -19.80
N GLY A 393 -3.93 -4.20 -20.63
CA GLY A 393 -4.92 -4.31 -21.70
C GLY A 393 -6.38 -4.16 -21.26
N ALA A 394 -6.64 -3.84 -19.99
CA ALA A 394 -8.01 -3.68 -19.51
C ALA A 394 -8.61 -2.35 -19.99
N LYS A 395 -9.73 -2.43 -20.71
CA LYS A 395 -10.45 -1.28 -21.30
C LYS A 395 -11.61 -0.80 -20.43
N VAL A 396 -12.16 -1.70 -19.61
CA VAL A 396 -13.31 -1.46 -18.72
C VAL A 396 -13.02 -1.94 -17.32
N VAL A 397 -13.51 -1.20 -16.34
CA VAL A 397 -13.72 -1.70 -14.97
C VAL A 397 -15.20 -1.54 -14.65
N ILE A 398 -15.87 -2.61 -14.25
CA ILE A 398 -17.22 -2.55 -13.70
C ILE A 398 -17.21 -2.87 -12.21
N ALA A 399 -17.79 -1.99 -11.39
CA ALA A 399 -17.81 -2.14 -9.94
C ALA A 399 -19.18 -1.82 -9.35
N GLU A 400 -19.46 -2.26 -8.11
CA GLU A 400 -20.66 -1.80 -7.39
C GLU A 400 -20.52 -0.35 -6.96
N SER A 401 -19.32 0.06 -6.57
CA SER A 401 -18.98 1.47 -6.34
C SER A 401 -17.47 1.70 -6.44
N PHE A 402 -17.10 2.94 -6.73
CA PHE A 402 -15.70 3.37 -6.82
C PHE A 402 -15.35 4.39 -5.76
N GLU A 403 -14.10 4.34 -5.32
CA GLU A 403 -13.50 5.46 -4.61
C GLU A 403 -13.10 6.60 -5.54
N ARG A 404 -13.31 7.83 -5.05
CA ARG A 404 -13.37 9.05 -5.88
C ARG A 404 -12.09 9.27 -6.71
N ILE A 405 -10.93 9.13 -6.08
CA ILE A 405 -9.63 9.39 -6.72
C ILE A 405 -9.34 8.31 -7.74
N HIS A 406 -9.59 7.03 -7.41
CA HIS A 406 -9.28 5.94 -8.32
C HIS A 406 -10.14 5.97 -9.58
N ARG A 407 -11.45 6.23 -9.46
CA ARG A 407 -12.35 6.46 -10.61
C ARG A 407 -11.80 7.54 -11.54
N SER A 408 -11.37 8.66 -10.98
CA SER A 408 -10.82 9.78 -11.75
C SER A 408 -9.52 9.39 -12.47
N ASN A 409 -8.65 8.58 -11.83
CA ASN A 409 -7.43 8.07 -12.43
C ASN A 409 -7.72 7.10 -13.59
N LEU A 410 -8.73 6.23 -13.47
CA LEU A 410 -9.15 5.33 -14.56
C LEU A 410 -9.55 6.12 -15.81
N VAL A 411 -10.43 7.11 -15.64
CA VAL A 411 -10.82 8.02 -16.73
C VAL A 411 -9.62 8.77 -17.30
N GLY A 412 -8.74 9.27 -16.43
CA GLY A 412 -7.51 9.97 -16.83
C GLY A 412 -6.57 9.11 -17.66
N MET A 413 -6.63 7.78 -17.54
CA MET A 413 -5.87 6.83 -18.35
C MET A 413 -6.67 6.24 -19.52
N GLY A 414 -7.91 6.69 -19.76
CA GLY A 414 -8.75 6.17 -20.84
C GLY A 414 -9.36 4.79 -20.56
N VAL A 415 -9.40 4.34 -19.30
CA VAL A 415 -10.12 3.12 -18.90
C VAL A 415 -11.55 3.53 -18.51
N LEU A 416 -12.57 2.84 -19.07
CA LEU A 416 -13.97 3.16 -18.84
C LEU A 416 -14.46 2.59 -17.50
N PRO A 417 -14.81 3.43 -16.51
CA PRO A 417 -15.44 2.95 -15.28
C PRO A 417 -16.95 2.81 -15.48
N LEU A 418 -17.48 1.62 -15.24
CA LEU A 418 -18.91 1.33 -15.22
C LEU A 418 -19.33 0.97 -13.81
N GLN A 419 -20.53 1.37 -13.41
CA GLN A 419 -21.11 1.00 -12.13
C GLN A 419 -22.39 0.20 -12.33
N PHE A 420 -22.54 -0.91 -11.61
CA PHE A 420 -23.82 -1.63 -11.56
C PHE A 420 -24.96 -0.70 -11.11
N LYS A 421 -26.20 -1.04 -11.48
CA LYS A 421 -27.37 -0.32 -10.96
C LYS A 421 -27.54 -0.58 -9.47
N GLU A 422 -28.29 0.30 -8.83
CA GLU A 422 -28.60 0.15 -7.41
C GLU A 422 -29.31 -1.19 -7.16
N GLY A 423 -28.78 -1.99 -6.23
CA GLY A 423 -29.27 -3.34 -5.95
C GLY A 423 -28.75 -4.44 -6.88
N GLU A 424 -27.98 -4.10 -7.92
CA GLU A 424 -27.33 -5.07 -8.80
C GLU A 424 -25.83 -5.22 -8.50
N ASN A 425 -25.32 -6.44 -8.68
CA ASN A 425 -23.90 -6.73 -8.67
C ASN A 425 -23.58 -7.98 -9.50
N ALA A 426 -22.31 -8.40 -9.49
CA ALA A 426 -21.89 -9.59 -10.20
C ALA A 426 -22.63 -10.87 -9.77
N GLU A 427 -22.98 -11.00 -8.48
CA GLU A 427 -23.68 -12.17 -7.95
C GLU A 427 -25.17 -12.17 -8.32
N SER A 428 -25.87 -11.05 -8.12
CA SER A 428 -27.30 -10.91 -8.43
C SER A 428 -27.58 -11.08 -9.93
N LEU A 429 -26.63 -10.65 -10.77
CA LEU A 429 -26.67 -10.84 -12.21
C LEU A 429 -26.07 -12.19 -12.64
N GLY A 430 -25.58 -13.02 -11.72
CA GLY A 430 -25.00 -14.34 -12.02
C GLY A 430 -23.80 -14.28 -12.97
N LEU A 431 -22.99 -13.22 -12.91
CA LEU A 431 -21.78 -13.02 -13.71
C LEU A 431 -20.65 -13.86 -13.11
N THR A 432 -20.26 -14.92 -13.78
CA THR A 432 -19.19 -15.81 -13.31
C THR A 432 -17.80 -15.23 -13.57
N GLY A 433 -17.67 -14.45 -14.65
CA GLY A 433 -16.41 -13.96 -15.21
C GLY A 433 -15.89 -14.80 -16.38
N GLN A 434 -16.52 -15.95 -16.65
CA GLN A 434 -16.15 -16.82 -17.77
C GLN A 434 -16.75 -16.38 -19.11
N GLU A 435 -17.75 -15.49 -19.06
CA GLU A 435 -18.45 -14.95 -20.21
C GLU A 435 -17.56 -14.02 -21.06
N SER A 436 -18.01 -13.67 -22.26
CA SER A 436 -17.51 -12.49 -22.97
C SER A 436 -18.48 -11.33 -22.83
N TYR A 437 -17.94 -10.11 -22.87
CA TYR A 437 -18.68 -8.89 -22.60
C TYR A 437 -18.54 -7.91 -23.77
N ALA A 438 -19.67 -7.38 -24.25
CA ALA A 438 -19.70 -6.26 -25.17
C ALA A 438 -20.31 -5.03 -24.49
N ILE A 439 -19.71 -3.87 -24.69
CA ILE A 439 -20.06 -2.60 -24.04
C ILE A 439 -20.41 -1.60 -25.14
N ASP A 440 -21.67 -1.20 -25.18
CA ASP A 440 -22.21 -0.32 -26.21
C ASP A 440 -21.97 1.15 -25.88
N ILE A 441 -20.96 1.73 -26.52
CA ILE A 441 -20.55 3.13 -26.40
C ILE A 441 -20.13 3.66 -27.76
N ASP A 442 -20.32 4.95 -27.97
CA ASP A 442 -19.96 5.64 -29.21
C ASP A 442 -19.48 7.08 -28.91
N ASP A 443 -19.27 7.86 -29.97
CA ASP A 443 -18.83 9.25 -29.86
C ASP A 443 -19.85 10.21 -29.21
N ASN A 444 -21.10 9.78 -29.02
CA ASN A 444 -22.14 10.57 -28.37
C ASN A 444 -22.13 10.43 -26.85
N LEU A 445 -21.17 9.67 -26.28
CA LEU A 445 -20.97 9.44 -24.85
C LEU A 445 -21.21 10.71 -24.01
N GLN A 446 -22.24 10.65 -23.15
CA GLN A 446 -22.56 11.70 -22.18
C GLN A 446 -22.11 11.32 -20.77
N PRO A 447 -21.83 12.31 -19.90
CA PRO A 447 -21.55 12.05 -18.50
C PRO A 447 -22.68 11.28 -17.84
N ARG A 448 -22.33 10.25 -17.05
CA ARG A 448 -23.28 9.45 -16.26
C ARG A 448 -24.36 8.71 -17.07
N GLN A 449 -24.19 8.58 -18.39
CA GLN A 449 -25.16 7.89 -19.21
C GLN A 449 -25.28 6.41 -18.85
N GLU A 450 -26.43 5.83 -19.13
CA GLU A 450 -26.62 4.39 -19.08
C GLU A 450 -25.95 3.75 -20.29
N VAL A 451 -25.26 2.63 -20.05
CA VAL A 451 -24.52 1.86 -21.04
C VAL A 451 -25.06 0.44 -21.02
N GLN A 452 -25.42 -0.09 -22.17
CA GLN A 452 -25.85 -1.47 -22.31
C GLN A 452 -24.63 -2.40 -22.33
N VAL A 453 -24.68 -3.46 -21.54
CA VAL A 453 -23.65 -4.50 -21.49
C VAL A 453 -24.28 -5.81 -21.92
N THR A 454 -23.77 -6.39 -23.01
CA THR A 454 -24.17 -7.72 -23.50
C THR A 454 -23.19 -8.76 -22.99
N VAL A 455 -23.72 -9.80 -22.35
CA VAL A 455 -22.97 -10.92 -21.79
C VAL A 455 -23.27 -12.15 -22.62
N THR A 456 -22.23 -12.80 -23.14
CA THR A 456 -22.35 -14.04 -23.91
C THR A 456 -21.66 -15.19 -23.16
N THR A 457 -22.43 -16.22 -22.81
CA THR A 457 -21.91 -17.43 -22.15
C THR A 457 -21.27 -18.39 -23.16
N ALA A 458 -20.56 -19.41 -22.67
CA ALA A 458 -19.83 -20.36 -23.52
C ALA A 458 -20.73 -21.18 -24.48
N ASP A 459 -22.00 -21.36 -24.14
CA ASP A 459 -23.03 -22.00 -24.98
C ASP A 459 -23.64 -21.05 -26.02
N GLY A 460 -23.21 -19.78 -26.06
CA GLY A 460 -23.71 -18.75 -26.96
C GLY A 460 -24.96 -18.02 -26.46
N THR A 461 -25.49 -18.35 -25.28
CA THR A 461 -26.63 -17.62 -24.70
C THR A 461 -26.24 -16.18 -24.42
N GLN A 462 -27.07 -15.24 -24.89
CA GLN A 462 -26.88 -13.81 -24.68
C GLN A 462 -27.91 -13.25 -23.72
N ARG A 463 -27.44 -12.36 -22.85
CA ARG A 463 -28.28 -11.53 -21.99
C ARG A 463 -27.70 -10.13 -21.88
N THR A 464 -28.56 -9.17 -21.59
CA THR A 464 -28.16 -7.77 -21.44
C THR A 464 -28.50 -7.26 -20.04
N PHE A 465 -27.69 -6.33 -19.56
CA PHE A 465 -28.00 -5.51 -18.39
C PHE A 465 -27.51 -4.08 -18.65
N SER A 466 -27.97 -3.13 -17.83
CA SER A 466 -27.55 -1.72 -17.95
C SER A 466 -26.59 -1.38 -16.83
N ALA A 467 -25.54 -0.61 -17.14
CA ALA A 467 -24.61 -0.05 -16.16
C ALA A 467 -24.56 1.46 -16.29
N THR A 468 -24.19 2.16 -15.22
CA THR A 468 -23.97 3.62 -15.25
C THR A 468 -22.52 3.91 -15.63
N CYS A 469 -22.30 4.66 -16.69
CA CYS A 469 -20.97 5.17 -17.02
C CYS A 469 -20.49 6.15 -15.94
N ARG A 470 -19.37 5.89 -15.28
CA ARG A 470 -18.82 6.76 -14.22
C ARG A 470 -17.80 7.78 -14.73
N ILE A 471 -17.99 8.21 -15.97
CA ILE A 471 -17.46 9.49 -16.46
C ILE A 471 -18.45 10.55 -15.99
N ASP A 472 -18.03 11.35 -15.00
CA ASP A 472 -18.95 12.14 -14.19
C ASP A 472 -19.12 13.57 -14.74
N THR A 473 -18.25 14.03 -15.64
CA THR A 473 -18.26 15.40 -16.18
C THR A 473 -18.00 15.48 -17.70
N PRO A 474 -18.41 16.56 -18.39
CA PRO A 474 -18.09 16.76 -19.81
C PRO A 474 -16.58 16.82 -20.10
N VAL A 475 -15.79 17.37 -19.19
CA VAL A 475 -14.33 17.43 -19.33
C VAL A 475 -13.72 16.03 -19.30
N GLU A 476 -14.25 15.14 -18.46
CA GLU A 476 -13.83 13.75 -18.41
C GLU A 476 -14.18 12.97 -19.69
N VAL A 477 -15.31 13.29 -20.35
CA VAL A 477 -15.62 12.76 -21.69
C VAL A 477 -14.53 13.18 -22.69
N VAL A 478 -14.06 14.43 -22.63
CA VAL A 478 -12.95 14.90 -23.48
C VAL A 478 -11.68 14.10 -23.19
N TYR A 479 -11.35 13.84 -21.92
CA TYR A 479 -10.20 13.00 -21.57
C TYR A 479 -10.32 11.59 -22.15
N TYR A 480 -11.47 10.95 -21.95
CA TYR A 480 -11.73 9.61 -22.47
C TYR A 480 -11.63 9.54 -24.00
N ARG A 481 -12.26 10.49 -24.72
CA ARG A 481 -12.18 10.59 -26.19
C ARG A 481 -10.75 10.74 -26.70
N ASN A 482 -9.89 11.38 -25.92
CA ASN A 482 -8.48 11.55 -26.28
C ASN A 482 -7.61 10.33 -25.95
N GLY A 483 -8.15 9.30 -25.31
CA GLY A 483 -7.40 8.16 -24.80
C GLY A 483 -6.74 8.42 -23.44
N GLY A 484 -7.02 9.58 -22.82
CA GLY A 484 -6.49 9.97 -21.51
C GLY A 484 -6.21 11.47 -21.37
N ILE A 485 -5.96 11.90 -20.13
CA ILE A 485 -5.63 13.28 -19.79
C ILE A 485 -4.28 13.70 -20.37
N LEU A 486 -3.29 12.81 -20.39
CA LEU A 486 -1.95 13.10 -20.89
C LEU A 486 -1.98 13.40 -22.40
N GLN A 487 -2.71 12.57 -23.15
CA GLN A 487 -2.94 12.73 -24.58
C GLN A 487 -3.73 14.01 -24.88
N THR A 488 -4.74 14.33 -24.05
CA THR A 488 -5.49 15.59 -24.16
C THR A 488 -4.57 16.80 -24.02
N VAL A 489 -3.72 16.80 -22.99
CA VAL A 489 -2.79 17.90 -22.72
C VAL A 489 -1.79 18.06 -23.87
N LEU A 490 -1.20 16.96 -24.36
CA LEU A 490 -0.24 17.01 -25.46
C LEU A 490 -0.89 17.55 -26.75
N ARG A 491 -2.09 17.08 -27.13
CA ARG A 491 -2.80 17.63 -28.31
C ARG A 491 -3.11 19.12 -28.16
N ASN A 492 -3.46 19.56 -26.95
CA ASN A 492 -3.71 20.98 -26.71
C ASN A 492 -2.44 21.83 -26.85
N PHE A 493 -1.27 21.30 -26.45
CA PHE A 493 0.01 21.97 -26.68
C PHE A 493 0.38 22.03 -28.16
N LEU A 494 0.08 21.00 -28.95
CA LEU A 494 0.40 20.96 -30.39
C LEU A 494 -0.54 21.81 -31.27
N LYS A 495 -1.72 22.18 -30.75
CA LYS A 495 -2.68 23.06 -31.45
C LYS A 495 -2.40 24.54 -31.27
N ASN A 496 -1.63 24.90 -30.23
CA ASN A 496 -1.13 26.24 -29.99
C ASN A 496 0.25 26.40 -30.63
#